data_AF-T0ASK1-F1
#
_entry.id   AF-T0ASK1-F1
#
_cell.length_a   1.000
_cell.length_b   1.000
_cell.length_c   1.000
_cell.angle_alpha   90.00
_cell.angle_beta   90.00
_cell.angle_gamma   90.00
#
_symmetry.space_group_name_H-M   'P 1'
#
loop_
_entity.id
_entity.type
_entity.pdbx_description
1 polymer ?
#
loop_
_entity_poly.entity_id
_entity_poly.type
_entity_poly.pdbx_seq_one_letter_code
_entity_poly.pdbx_strand_id
1 'polypeptide(L)'
;MWNPEHSITEADAALAAKSGTLKSLRIIKDEKDFYVLIQLTWRKEELFLATTRTKKEPRRFRHIGRLVEYIEEHYPGLETLGLVLKH
;
A
#
# COMPACT_ATOMS: atom_id res chain seq x y z
N MET A 1 -5.46 -11.22 -6.20
CA MET A 1 -6.90 -11.06 -5.97
C MET A 1 -7.07 -10.31 -4.65
N TRP A 2 -7.93 -9.29 -4.62
CA TRP A 2 -8.19 -8.45 -3.44
C TRP A 2 -8.83 -9.25 -2.31
N ASN A 3 -8.45 -8.98 -1.05
CA ASN A 3 -9.07 -9.56 0.14
C ASN A 3 -9.26 -8.47 1.24
N PRO A 4 -10.50 -8.11 1.59
CA PRO A 4 -10.82 -7.16 2.66
C PRO A 4 -10.24 -7.51 4.03
N GLU A 5 -10.13 -8.80 4.37
CA GLU A 5 -9.59 -9.26 5.66
C GLU A 5 -8.07 -9.04 5.73
N HIS A 6 -7.42 -8.94 4.57
CA HIS A 6 -6.01 -8.61 4.42
C HIS A 6 -5.86 -7.18 3.91
N SER A 7 -6.53 -6.22 4.58
CA SER A 7 -6.43 -4.81 4.25
C SER A 7 -6.06 -3.94 5.47
N ILE A 8 -5.42 -2.82 5.19
CA ILE A 8 -5.03 -1.80 6.17
C ILE A 8 -5.53 -0.44 5.66
N THR A 9 -6.10 0.38 6.54
CA THR A 9 -6.55 1.72 6.13
C THR A 9 -5.35 2.65 5.96
N GLU A 10 -5.52 3.73 5.20
CA GLU A 10 -4.47 4.75 5.05
C GLU A 10 -4.03 5.37 6.38
N ALA A 11 -4.98 5.58 7.30
CA ALA A 11 -4.69 6.11 8.62
C ALA A 11 -3.81 5.15 9.43
N ASP A 12 -4.17 3.87 9.46
CA ASP A 12 -3.41 2.83 10.16
C ASP A 12 -2.02 2.62 9.52
N ALA A 13 -1.97 2.66 8.18
CA ALA A 13 -0.75 2.49 7.42
C ALA A 13 0.23 3.65 7.65
N ALA A 14 -0.26 4.89 7.68
CA ALA A 14 0.55 6.07 8.00
C ALA A 14 1.05 6.04 9.46
N LEU A 15 0.22 5.55 10.40
CA LEU A 15 0.65 5.32 11.78
C LEU A 15 1.75 4.26 11.86
N ALA A 16 1.63 3.16 11.10
CA ALA A 16 2.64 2.12 11.04
C ALA A 16 3.98 2.60 10.47
N ALA A 17 3.94 3.48 9.46
CA ALA A 17 5.13 4.11 8.92
C ALA A 17 5.83 4.99 9.95
N LYS A 18 5.07 5.87 10.63
CA LYS A 18 5.62 6.75 11.68
C LYS A 18 6.20 5.99 12.87
N SER A 19 5.67 4.82 13.19
CA SER A 19 6.16 3.98 14.29
C SER A 19 7.31 3.04 13.90
N GLY A 20 7.75 3.05 12.63
CA GLY A 20 8.80 2.15 12.14
C GLY A 20 8.36 0.67 12.06
N THR A 21 7.06 0.41 12.04
CA THR A 21 6.49 -0.95 11.96
C THR A 21 6.11 -1.35 10.53
N LEU A 22 6.24 -0.43 9.58
CA LEU A 22 6.16 -0.73 8.16
C LEU A 22 7.49 -1.35 7.70
N LYS A 23 7.43 -2.61 7.24
CA LYS A 23 8.60 -3.36 6.78
C LYS A 23 8.90 -3.12 5.30
N SER A 24 7.86 -3.13 4.46
CA SER A 24 8.01 -2.92 3.03
C SER A 24 6.72 -2.45 2.39
N LEU A 25 6.85 -1.81 1.22
CA LEU A 25 5.76 -1.40 0.38
C LEU A 25 6.02 -1.90 -1.05
N ARG A 26 5.02 -2.56 -1.63
CA ARG A 26 5.05 -3.03 -3.02
C ARG A 26 3.90 -2.46 -3.81
N ILE A 27 4.17 -2.09 -5.04
CA ILE A 27 3.18 -1.64 -6.01
C ILE A 27 2.87 -2.82 -6.91
N ILE A 28 1.59 -3.10 -7.08
CA ILE A 28 1.13 -4.04 -8.10
C ILE A 28 0.41 -3.24 -9.18
N LYS A 29 0.79 -3.50 -10.43
CA LYS A 29 0.04 -3.08 -11.60
C LYS A 29 -1.00 -4.14 -11.96
N ASP A 30 -2.22 -3.70 -12.16
CA ASP A 30 -3.36 -4.47 -12.66
C ASP A 30 -3.95 -3.75 -13.85
N GLU A 31 -4.62 -4.45 -14.77
CA GLU A 31 -5.10 -4.01 -16.09
C GLU A 31 -4.94 -2.52 -16.45
N LYS A 32 -5.56 -1.61 -15.66
CA LYS A 32 -5.50 -0.16 -15.83
C LYS A 32 -5.11 0.65 -14.58
N ASP A 33 -4.91 0.00 -13.44
CA ASP A 33 -4.72 0.65 -12.13
C ASP A 33 -3.48 0.12 -11.41
N PHE A 34 -3.03 0.88 -10.41
CA PHE A 34 -1.99 0.49 -9.47
C PHE A 34 -2.59 0.43 -8.06
N TYR A 35 -2.13 -0.55 -7.28
CA TYR A 35 -2.45 -0.63 -5.86
C TYR A 35 -1.20 -0.93 -5.04
N VAL A 36 -1.31 -0.62 -3.76
CA VAL A 36 -0.24 -0.72 -2.79
C VAL A 36 -0.49 -1.92 -1.88
N LEU A 37 0.51 -2.77 -1.77
CA LEU A 37 0.64 -3.79 -0.74
C LEU A 37 1.64 -3.33 0.31
N ILE A 38 1.29 -3.54 1.57
CA ILE A 38 2.09 -3.17 2.73
C ILE A 38 2.40 -4.43 3.53
N GLN A 39 3.65 -4.58 3.93
CA GLN A 39 4.05 -5.58 4.91
C GLN A 39 4.42 -4.88 6.22
N LEU A 40 3.85 -5.35 7.33
CA LEU A 40 4.22 -4.90 8.67
C LEU A 40 5.31 -5.81 9.25
N THR A 41 6.12 -5.30 10.17
CA THR A 41 7.24 -6.04 10.77
C THR A 41 6.79 -7.27 11.55
N TRP A 42 5.63 -7.20 12.22
CA TRP A 42 5.07 -8.28 13.03
C TRP A 42 4.12 -9.22 12.25
N ARG A 43 3.82 -8.95 10.98
CA ARG A 43 2.86 -9.72 10.19
C ARG A 43 3.52 -10.35 8.97
N LYS A 44 3.23 -11.61 8.71
CA LYS A 44 3.80 -12.32 7.54
C LYS A 44 3.07 -11.97 6.25
N GLU A 45 1.75 -11.83 6.31
CA GLU A 45 0.93 -11.51 5.15
C GLU A 45 1.09 -10.06 4.73
N GLU A 46 0.92 -9.83 3.44
CA GLU A 46 0.80 -8.50 2.89
C GLU A 46 -0.64 -8.01 2.96
N LEU A 47 -0.75 -6.70 3.16
CA LEU A 47 -2.01 -6.01 3.33
C LEU A 47 -2.24 -5.07 2.18
N PHE A 48 -3.40 -5.17 1.55
CA PHE A 48 -3.82 -4.17 0.60
C PHE A 48 -4.12 -2.86 1.32
N LEU A 49 -3.59 -1.77 0.80
CA LEU A 49 -3.98 -0.44 1.25
C LEU A 49 -5.42 -0.18 0.84
N ALA A 50 -6.26 0.16 1.81
CA ALA A 50 -7.66 0.53 1.63
C ALA A 50 -7.87 2.00 2.03
N THR A 51 -8.90 2.63 1.47
CA THR A 51 -9.24 4.01 1.84
C THR A 51 -9.77 4.09 3.26
N THR A 52 -9.59 5.24 3.93
CA THR A 52 -10.12 5.46 5.29
C THR A 52 -11.66 5.35 5.36
N ARG A 53 -12.36 5.58 4.24
CA ARG A 53 -13.84 5.56 4.18
C ARG A 53 -14.43 4.16 4.01
N THR A 54 -13.68 3.21 3.46
CA THR A 54 -14.19 1.86 3.20
C THR A 54 -13.08 0.82 3.03
N LYS A 55 -13.26 -0.34 3.67
CA LYS A 55 -12.46 -1.55 3.46
C LYS A 55 -13.06 -2.48 2.40
N LYS A 56 -14.01 -2.01 1.59
CA LYS A 56 -14.64 -2.85 0.54
C LYS A 56 -13.76 -2.99 -0.69
N GLU A 57 -12.89 -2.03 -0.95
CA GLU A 57 -12.01 -2.00 -2.12
C GLU A 57 -10.62 -1.47 -1.76
N PRO A 58 -9.57 -1.89 -2.50
CA PRO A 58 -8.24 -1.34 -2.33
C PRO A 58 -8.22 0.10 -2.85
N ARG A 59 -7.34 0.93 -2.30
CA ARG A 59 -7.03 2.24 -2.86
C ARG A 59 -6.34 2.04 -4.20
N ARG A 60 -6.97 2.55 -5.26
CA ARG A 60 -6.48 2.46 -6.64
C ARG A 60 -5.89 3.80 -7.07
N PHE A 61 -4.84 3.71 -7.87
CA PHE A 61 -4.19 4.86 -8.50
C PHE A 61 -4.15 4.62 -10.00
N ARG A 62 -4.64 5.57 -10.80
CA ARG A 62 -4.61 5.46 -12.27
C ARG A 62 -3.23 5.70 -12.87
N HIS A 63 -2.38 6.46 -12.16
CA HIS A 63 -1.08 6.89 -12.65
C HIS A 63 -0.01 6.58 -11.61
N ILE A 64 1.08 5.96 -12.05
CA ILE A 64 2.21 5.60 -11.17
C ILE A 64 2.84 6.84 -10.51
N GLY A 65 2.94 7.97 -11.22
CA GLY A 65 3.46 9.22 -10.64
C GLY A 65 2.65 9.70 -9.45
N ARG A 66 1.32 9.71 -9.56
CA ARG A 66 0.41 10.06 -8.45
C ARG A 66 0.52 9.11 -7.26
N LEU A 67 0.82 7.84 -7.53
CA LEU A 67 1.04 6.85 -6.48
C LEU A 67 2.37 7.11 -5.77
N VAL A 68 3.44 7.43 -6.52
CA VAL A 68 4.75 7.74 -5.93
C VAL A 68 4.68 9.00 -5.07
N GLU A 69 4.08 10.09 -5.59
CA GLU A 69 3.81 11.32 -4.83
C GLU A 69 3.08 11.00 -3.52
N TYR A 70 2.01 10.21 -3.60
CA TYR A 70 1.26 9.79 -2.42
C TYR A 70 2.12 9.00 -1.42
N ILE A 71 3.01 8.12 -1.91
CA ILE A 71 3.88 7.32 -1.04
C ILE A 71 4.88 8.22 -0.32
N GLU A 72 5.53 9.14 -1.04
CA GLU A 72 6.51 10.08 -0.47
C GLU A 72 5.89 10.96 0.62
N GLU A 73 4.65 11.42 0.40
CA GLU A 73 3.93 12.25 1.38
C GLU A 73 3.53 11.49 2.66
N HIS A 74 3.12 10.22 2.53
CA HIS A 74 2.44 9.49 3.61
C HIS A 74 3.33 8.46 4.33
N TYR A 75 4.41 8.02 3.69
CA TYR A 75 5.31 6.98 4.21
C TYR A 75 6.77 7.47 4.20
N PRO A 76 7.08 8.52 5.00
CA PRO A 76 8.43 9.04 5.07
C PRO A 76 9.39 7.98 5.61
N GLY A 77 10.61 7.92 5.06
CA GLY A 77 11.64 6.96 5.47
C GLY A 77 11.58 5.61 4.75
N LEU A 78 10.72 5.46 3.74
CA LEU A 78 10.76 4.29 2.87
C LEU A 78 11.98 4.35 1.94
N GLU A 79 12.97 3.48 2.15
CA GLU A 79 14.20 3.48 1.34
C GLU A 79 14.03 2.81 -0.03
N THR A 80 13.13 1.82 -0.12
CA THR A 80 12.96 1.01 -1.33
C THR A 80 11.49 0.77 -1.65
N LEU A 81 11.17 0.84 -2.93
CA LEU A 81 9.83 0.65 -3.49
C LEU A 81 9.89 -0.35 -4.64
N GLY A 82 9.22 -1.49 -4.49
CA GLY A 82 9.18 -2.53 -5.52
C GLY A 82 7.94 -2.43 -6.39
N LEU A 83 8.10 -2.38 -7.72
CA LEU A 83 6.99 -2.51 -8.68
C LEU A 83 6.94 -3.94 -9.23
N VAL A 84 5.78 -4.59 -9.07
CA VAL A 84 5.50 -5.92 -9.62
C VAL A 84 4.51 -5.78 -10.77
N LEU A 85 4.95 -6.20 -11.96
CA LEU A 85 4.10 -6.32 -13.14
C LEU A 85 3.51 -7.73 -13.15
N LYS A 86 2.21 -7.87 -12.88
CA LYS A 86 1.52 -9.14 -13.09
C LYS A 86 1.05 -9.18 -14.55
N HIS A 87 1.53 -10.19 -15.27
CA HIS A 87 1.07 -10.56 -16.61
C HIS A 87 -0.01 -11.62 -16.51
#